data_AF-F4B5Z5-F1
#
_entry.id   AF-F4B5Z5-F1
#
_cell.length_a   1.000
_cell.length_b   1.000
_cell.length_c   1.000
_cell.angle_alpha   90.00
_cell.angle_beta   90.00
_cell.angle_gamma   90.00
#
_symmetry.space_group_name_H-M   'P 1'
#
loop_
_entity.id
_entity.type
_entity.pdbx_description
1 polymer ?
#
loop_
_entity_poly.entity_id
_entity_poly.type
_entity_poly.pdbx_seq_one_letter_code
_entity_poly.pdbx_strand_id
1 'polypeptide(L)'
;MERAEWKGEVYNIPGKQRVTNLDLLKLLGEVMGKEIKIKFVSDRPGHDRRYCMNTSLSYETTPLKDGLKKTYEWYLENEWWWRPLIDDKFFKEDAPWK
;
A
#
# COMPACT_ATOMS: atom_id res chain seq x y z
N MET A 1 36.40 -1.38 -11.76
CA MET A 1 35.10 -2.07 -11.61
C MET A 1 34.42 -2.04 -12.97
N GLU A 2 34.41 -3.14 -13.70
CA GLU A 2 33.62 -3.26 -14.92
C GLU A 2 32.14 -3.25 -14.53
N ARG A 3 31.35 -2.37 -15.16
CA ARG A 3 29.89 -2.38 -14.97
C ARG A 3 29.37 -3.69 -15.56
N ALA A 4 28.57 -4.42 -14.78
CA ALA A 4 27.88 -5.60 -15.29
C ALA A 4 27.05 -5.20 -16.53
N GLU A 5 27.27 -5.90 -17.66
CA GLU A 5 26.44 -5.76 -18.85
C GLU A 5 25.09 -6.46 -18.61
N TRP A 6 24.02 -5.67 -18.49
CA TRP A 6 22.65 -6.20 -18.44
C TRP A 6 22.14 -6.42 -19.86
N LYS A 7 21.67 -7.64 -20.16
CA LYS A 7 20.93 -7.96 -21.39
C LYS A 7 19.43 -8.01 -21.07
N GLY A 8 18.65 -7.11 -21.66
CA GLY A 8 17.20 -7.07 -21.51
C GLY A 8 16.64 -5.65 -21.41
N GLU A 9 15.32 -5.56 -21.38
CA GLU A 9 14.57 -4.31 -21.27
C GLU A 9 13.91 -4.21 -19.90
N VAL A 10 13.68 -2.98 -19.43
CA VAL A 10 12.99 -2.69 -18.16
C VAL A 10 11.63 -2.10 -18.46
N TYR A 11 10.58 -2.67 -17.84
CA TYR A 11 9.21 -2.19 -17.99
C TYR A 11 8.58 -1.90 -16.63
N ASN A 12 8.11 -0.67 -16.43
CA ASN A 12 7.30 -0.31 -15.27
C ASN A 12 5.85 -0.77 -15.46
N ILE A 13 5.22 -1.28 -14.40
CA ILE A 13 3.81 -1.68 -14.38
C ILE A 13 3.07 -0.97 -13.21
N PRO A 14 2.83 0.35 -13.27
CA PRO A 14 2.10 1.06 -12.24
C PRO A 14 0.60 0.71 -12.20
N GLY A 15 -0.06 0.92 -11.06
CA GLY A 15 -1.52 0.80 -10.91
C GLY A 15 -2.34 1.95 -11.55
N LYS A 16 -1.71 2.81 -12.35
CA LYS A 16 -2.29 3.95 -13.10
C LYS A 16 -3.11 4.96 -12.27
N GLN A 17 -3.00 4.94 -10.95
CA GLN A 17 -3.73 5.80 -10.02
C GLN A 17 -2.75 6.41 -9.00
N ARG A 18 -3.06 7.61 -8.51
CA ARG A 18 -2.30 8.30 -7.47
C ARG A 18 -3.21 8.57 -6.30
N VAL A 19 -2.74 8.28 -5.09
CA VAL A 19 -3.51 8.46 -3.86
C VAL A 19 -2.56 8.84 -2.74
N THR A 20 -2.99 9.76 -1.86
CA THR A 20 -2.28 10.06 -0.62
C THR A 20 -2.70 9.06 0.46
N ASN A 21 -1.92 8.93 1.54
CA ASN A 21 -2.32 8.07 2.67
C ASN A 21 -3.68 8.48 3.27
N LEU A 22 -3.95 9.79 3.37
CA LEU A 22 -5.22 10.29 3.90
C LEU A 22 -6.40 9.99 2.98
N ASP A 23 -6.23 10.12 1.66
CA ASP A 23 -7.31 9.79 0.72
C ASP A 23 -7.55 8.28 0.63
N LEU A 24 -6.52 7.46 0.79
CA LEU A 24 -6.66 6.01 0.89
C LEU A 24 -7.47 5.61 2.14
N LEU A 25 -7.23 6.26 3.28
CA LEU A 25 -8.00 6.02 4.51
C LEU A 25 -9.47 6.43 4.37
N LYS A 26 -9.77 7.52 3.65
CA LYS A 26 -11.16 7.91 3.33
C LYS A 26 -11.85 6.85 2.47
N LEU A 27 -11.19 6.39 1.40
CA LEU A 27 -11.71 5.30 0.55
C LEU A 27 -11.95 4.02 1.36
N LEU A 28 -11.05 3.71 2.30
CA LEU A 28 -11.22 2.57 3.19
C LEU A 28 -12.45 2.73 4.08
N GLY A 29 -12.70 3.92 4.63
CA GLY A 29 -13.92 4.21 5.39
C GLY A 29 -15.20 4.03 4.58
N GLU A 30 -15.21 4.47 3.32
CA GLU A 30 -16.31 4.22 2.39
C GLU A 30 -16.54 2.72 2.15
N VAL A 31 -15.46 1.95 1.91
CA VAL A 31 -15.50 0.49 1.73
C VAL A 31 -16.04 -0.21 2.98
N MET A 32 -15.63 0.25 4.16
CA MET A 32 -16.04 -0.32 5.45
C MET A 32 -17.45 0.09 5.89
N GLY A 33 -18.04 1.11 5.24
CA GLY A 33 -19.32 1.69 5.68
C GLY A 33 -19.24 2.41 7.03
N LYS A 34 -18.05 2.85 7.45
CA LYS A 34 -17.84 3.57 8.72
C LYS A 34 -16.66 4.52 8.66
N GLU A 35 -16.71 5.55 9.49
CA GLU A 35 -15.60 6.51 9.61
C GLU A 35 -14.33 5.86 10.20
N ILE A 36 -13.18 6.19 9.62
CA ILE A 36 -11.87 5.80 10.14
C ILE A 36 -11.40 6.82 11.17
N LYS A 37 -11.09 6.35 12.39
CA LYS A 37 -10.42 7.16 13.40
C LYS A 37 -8.93 7.26 13.05
N ILE A 38 -8.44 8.48 12.86
CA ILE A 38 -7.05 8.73 12.48
C ILE A 38 -6.29 9.31 13.67
N LYS A 39 -5.15 8.71 13.99
CA LYS A 39 -4.16 9.26 14.92
C LYS A 39 -2.91 9.62 14.15
N PHE A 40 -2.52 10.90 14.19
CA PHE A 40 -1.26 11.34 13.61
C PHE A 40 -0.11 10.94 14.52
N VAL A 41 0.96 10.39 13.93
CA VAL A 41 2.18 9.98 14.62
C VAL A 41 3.37 10.74 14.03
N SER A 42 4.52 10.70 14.70
CA SER A 42 5.76 11.28 14.16
C SER A 42 6.12 10.62 12.83
N ASP A 43 6.70 11.35 11.89
CA ASP A 43 7.09 10.78 10.60
C ASP A 43 8.14 9.65 10.75
N ARG A 44 8.20 8.75 9.77
CA ARG A 44 9.17 7.67 9.72
C ARG A 44 10.47 8.16 9.06
N PRO A 45 11.64 8.01 9.69
CA PRO A 45 12.91 8.36 9.06
C PRO A 45 13.09 7.64 7.71
N GLY A 46 13.49 8.38 6.68
CA GLY A 46 13.72 7.84 5.33
C GLY A 46 12.44 7.56 4.52
N HIS A 47 11.28 8.05 4.94
CA HIS A 47 10.05 7.90 4.16
C HIS A 47 10.06 8.83 2.93
N ASP A 48 10.15 8.23 1.75
CA ASP A 48 10.08 8.98 0.49
C ASP A 48 8.70 9.63 0.33
N ARG A 49 8.69 10.90 -0.12
CA ARG A 49 7.44 11.69 -0.21
C ARG A 49 6.46 11.18 -1.26
N ARG A 50 6.97 10.61 -2.36
CA ARG A 50 6.14 10.24 -3.51
C ARG A 50 6.86 9.25 -4.42
N TYR A 51 6.18 8.15 -4.73
CA TYR A 51 6.51 7.30 -5.86
C TYR A 51 5.53 7.52 -7.01
N CYS A 52 6.06 7.57 -8.22
CA CYS A 52 5.26 7.65 -9.43
C CYS A 52 6.07 7.08 -10.58
N MET A 53 5.46 6.19 -11.36
CA MET A 53 6.09 5.58 -12.52
C MET A 53 5.24 5.84 -13.76
N ASN A 54 5.91 5.97 -14.90
CA ASN A 54 5.29 5.98 -16.22
C ASN A 54 5.55 4.63 -16.88
N THR A 55 4.66 4.24 -17.80
CA THR A 55 4.76 3.00 -18.57
C THR A 55 4.39 3.26 -20.03
N SER A 56 5.07 2.59 -20.94
CA SER A 56 4.73 2.54 -22.37
C SER A 56 3.82 1.36 -22.71
N LEU A 57 3.56 0.47 -21.75
CA LEU A 57 2.74 -0.71 -21.96
C LEU A 57 1.25 -0.39 -21.92
N SER A 58 0.48 -1.07 -22.79
CA SER A 58 -0.98 -1.06 -22.76
C SER A 58 -1.50 -2.26 -21.98
N TYR A 59 -2.24 -2.00 -20.90
CA TYR A 59 -2.84 -3.01 -20.02
C TYR A 59 -3.94 -2.37 -19.17
N GLU A 60 -4.84 -3.18 -18.63
CA GLU A 60 -5.90 -2.73 -17.73
C GLU A 60 -5.48 -2.85 -16.26
N THR A 61 -6.01 -1.96 -15.43
CA THR A 61 -5.81 -1.98 -13.97
C THR A 61 -7.15 -2.00 -13.26
N THR A 62 -7.24 -2.74 -12.16
CA THR A 62 -8.40 -2.66 -11.28
C THR A 62 -8.48 -1.25 -10.65
N PRO A 63 -9.66 -0.60 -10.67
CA PRO A 63 -9.86 0.65 -9.94
C PRO A 63 -9.50 0.48 -8.46
N LEU A 64 -8.86 1.48 -7.86
CA LEU A 64 -8.32 1.39 -6.50
C LEU A 64 -9.41 1.03 -5.49
N LYS A 65 -10.60 1.63 -5.62
CA LYS A 65 -11.74 1.35 -4.73
C LYS A 65 -12.21 -0.10 -4.82
N ASP A 66 -12.28 -0.67 -6.02
CA ASP A 66 -12.70 -2.05 -6.24
C ASP A 66 -11.67 -3.05 -5.71
N GLY A 67 -10.39 -2.78 -5.96
CA GLY A 67 -9.28 -3.56 -5.40
C GLY A 67 -9.23 -3.49 -3.88
N LEU A 68 -9.44 -2.30 -3.31
CA LEU A 68 -9.49 -2.08 -1.86
C LEU A 68 -10.67 -2.80 -1.22
N LYS A 69 -11.84 -2.82 -1.86
CA LYS A 69 -13.01 -3.59 -1.40
C LYS A 69 -12.69 -5.09 -1.32
N LYS A 70 -12.16 -5.67 -2.41
CA LYS A 70 -11.76 -7.08 -2.43
C LYS A 70 -10.69 -7.39 -1.38
N THR A 71 -9.74 -6.48 -1.21
CA THR A 71 -8.69 -6.62 -0.19
C THR A 71 -9.29 -6.63 1.21
N TYR A 72 -10.17 -5.67 1.52
CA TYR A 72 -10.87 -5.59 2.80
C TYR A 72 -11.68 -6.86 3.12
N GLU A 73 -12.49 -7.32 2.17
CA GLU A 73 -13.27 -8.57 2.30
C GLU A 73 -12.36 -9.76 2.57
N TRP A 74 -11.25 -9.87 1.84
CA TRP A 74 -10.25 -10.93 2.06
C TRP A 74 -9.67 -10.89 3.48
N TYR A 75 -9.32 -9.71 4.02
CA TYR A 75 -8.81 -9.61 5.39
C TYR A 75 -9.84 -10.06 6.44
N LEU A 76 -11.13 -9.80 6.24
CA LEU A 76 -12.18 -10.29 7.15
C LEU A 76 -12.34 -11.82 7.09
N GLU A 77 -12.25 -12.39 5.90
CA GLU A 77 -12.45 -13.83 5.68
C GLU A 77 -11.21 -14.68 6.04
N ASN A 78 -10.02 -14.05 6.14
CA ASN A 78 -8.74 -14.75 6.31
C ASN A 78 -8.03 -14.38 7.62
N GLU A 79 -8.79 -14.29 8.71
CA GLU A 79 -8.23 -14.01 10.05
C GLU A 79 -7.13 -15.00 10.46
N TRP A 80 -7.30 -16.28 10.12
CA TRP A 80 -6.32 -17.33 10.36
C TRP A 80 -4.93 -17.00 9.78
N TRP A 81 -4.87 -16.19 8.72
CA TRP A 81 -3.63 -15.85 8.02
C TRP A 81 -2.90 -14.69 8.70
N TRP A 82 -3.58 -13.57 8.97
CA TRP A 82 -2.91 -12.38 9.52
C TRP A 82 -2.82 -12.37 11.04
N ARG A 83 -3.76 -13.00 11.76
CA ARG A 83 -3.77 -13.00 13.23
C ARG A 83 -2.45 -13.48 13.87
N PRO A 84 -1.78 -14.55 13.39
CA PRO A 84 -0.50 -14.96 13.98
C PRO A 84 0.67 -13.99 13.66
N LEU A 85 0.52 -13.06 12.71
CA LEU A 85 1.58 -12.14 12.30
C LEU A 85 1.62 -10.86 13.13
N ILE A 86 0.50 -10.47 13.75
CA ILE A 86 0.36 -9.17 14.42
C ILE A 86 0.84 -9.16 15.88
N ASP A 87 1.43 -10.26 16.35
CA ASP A 87 1.90 -10.33 17.73
C ASP A 87 3.22 -9.58 17.99
N ASP A 88 3.94 -9.24 16.92
CA ASP A 88 5.17 -8.46 16.97
C ASP A 88 4.90 -7.03 17.49
N LYS A 89 5.85 -6.54 18.29
CA LYS A 89 5.86 -5.17 18.83
C LYS A 89 5.67 -4.12 17.74
N PHE A 90 6.23 -4.36 16.55
CA PHE A 90 6.13 -3.51 15.38
C PHE A 90 4.69 -3.19 14.99
N PHE A 91 3.75 -4.13 15.14
CA PHE A 91 2.35 -3.92 14.78
C PHE A 91 1.51 -3.34 15.92
N LYS A 92 2.03 -3.33 17.15
CA LYS A 92 1.30 -2.92 18.36
C LYS A 92 1.61 -1.48 18.78
N GLU A 93 2.76 -0.93 18.40
CA GLU A 93 3.15 0.44 18.76
C GLU A 93 2.77 1.46 17.69
N ASP A 94 2.45 2.69 18.10
CA ASP A 94 2.08 3.77 17.18
C ASP A 94 3.24 4.22 16.27
N ALA A 95 4.47 4.14 16.77
CA ALA A 95 5.69 4.57 16.08
C ALA A 95 6.85 3.62 16.40
N PRO A 96 6.82 2.36 15.90
CA PRO A 96 7.78 1.31 16.24
C PRO A 96 9.21 1.56 15.71
N TRP A 97 9.41 2.61 14.91
CA TRP A 97 10.71 3.06 14.42
C TRP A 97 11.42 4.04 15.38
N LYS A 98 10.88 4.21 16.58
CA LYS A 98 11.52 4.96 17.66
C LYS A 98 12.40 4.07 18.51
#